data_AF-A0AA35ZCN9-F1
#
_entry.id   AF-A0AA35ZCN9-F1
#
_cell.length_a   1.000
_cell.length_b   1.000
_cell.length_c   1.000
_cell.angle_alpha   90.00
_cell.angle_beta   90.00
_cell.angle_gamma   90.00
#
_symmetry.space_group_name_H-M   'P 1'
#
loop_
_entity.id
_entity.type
_entity.pdbx_description
1 polymer ?
#
loop_
_entity_poly.entity_id
_entity_poly.type
_entity_poly.pdbx_seq_one_letter_code
_entity_poly.pdbx_strand_id
1 'polypeptide(L)'
;MKVDTRSHNHLPGDEEKIMTRKQKAEKQEHEQSPNKKPKSEDNNNNNGNKSNNKSLTDIVAEFDNFCKTTSQHLSIKQMRDILEANNADSSGSDDAVVPRCQDMMFYGVLKECPICGGTLHHDGHNYICEGSYSEWSTCTYSTNDPPRTEEPIKYPDFVQDSPISDLLMEHRDPEGETEEGYTVKR
;
A
#
# COMPACT_ATOMS: atom_id res chain seq x y z
N MET A 1 -35.71 69.38 4.63
CA MET A 1 -34.87 70.03 5.67
C MET A 1 -34.60 69.01 6.77
N LYS A 2 -33.32 68.73 7.06
CA LYS A 2 -32.69 68.48 8.38
C LYS A 2 -33.54 67.73 9.43
N VAL A 3 -33.13 66.64 10.09
CA VAL A 3 -31.81 66.26 10.62
C VAL A 3 -31.86 64.81 11.15
N ASP A 4 -30.73 64.12 11.05
CA ASP A 4 -30.35 62.94 11.85
C ASP A 4 -30.29 63.25 13.35
N THR A 5 -30.48 62.24 14.22
CA THR A 5 -29.71 62.19 15.47
C THR A 5 -29.42 60.76 15.93
N ARG A 6 -28.11 60.50 15.98
CA ARG A 6 -27.34 59.36 16.52
C ARG A 6 -27.09 59.54 18.03
N SER A 7 -26.97 58.45 18.79
CA SER A 7 -25.90 58.17 19.80
C SER A 7 -26.27 56.96 20.69
N HIS A 8 -25.47 55.90 20.84
CA HIS A 8 -24.14 55.68 21.46
C HIS A 8 -24.09 55.61 23.00
N ASN A 9 -23.88 54.37 23.49
CA ASN A 9 -22.84 53.84 24.40
C ASN A 9 -22.72 54.19 25.91
N HIS A 10 -22.56 53.11 26.71
CA HIS A 10 -21.69 52.86 27.91
C HIS A 10 -22.02 53.62 29.23
N LEU A 11 -21.93 53.13 30.48
CA LEU A 11 -21.50 51.94 31.30
C LEU A 11 -21.93 52.27 32.80
N PRO A 12 -21.37 51.70 33.91
CA PRO A 12 -21.37 50.32 34.48
C PRO A 12 -21.79 50.27 35.99
N GLY A 13 -21.72 49.08 36.61
CA GLY A 13 -21.83 48.80 38.07
C GLY A 13 -22.85 47.67 38.34
N ASP A 14 -22.61 46.59 39.10
CA ASP A 14 -21.76 46.41 40.28
C ASP A 14 -21.44 44.89 40.51
N GLU A 15 -20.51 44.64 41.43
CA GLU A 15 -19.66 43.46 41.65
C GLU A 15 -20.26 42.41 42.64
N GLU A 16 -20.00 41.09 42.51
CA GLU A 16 -19.22 40.20 43.42
C GLU A 16 -19.69 38.73 43.16
N LYS A 17 -18.99 37.61 43.35
CA LYS A 17 -17.58 37.25 43.61
C LYS A 17 -17.46 35.69 43.50
N ILE A 18 -16.61 35.23 42.58
CA ILE A 18 -15.61 34.14 42.67
C ILE A 18 -15.95 32.83 43.43
N MET A 19 -15.77 31.66 42.76
CA MET A 19 -14.94 30.54 43.27
C MET A 19 -14.30 29.75 42.12
N THR A 20 -13.01 29.99 41.92
CA THR A 20 -12.05 29.19 41.15
C THR A 20 -11.48 28.08 42.03
N ARG A 21 -11.37 26.84 41.51
CA ARG A 21 -10.47 25.82 42.09
C ARG A 21 -9.48 25.32 41.04
N LYS A 22 -8.25 25.80 41.24
CA LYS A 22 -6.97 25.42 40.64
C LYS A 22 -6.41 24.27 41.49
N GLN A 23 -5.91 23.20 40.87
CA GLN A 23 -4.89 22.36 41.49
C GLN A 23 -3.63 22.39 40.64
N LYS A 24 -2.52 22.62 41.32
CA LYS A 24 -1.19 22.97 40.84
C LYS A 24 -0.30 21.74 40.98
N ALA A 25 0.58 21.57 40.00
CA ALA A 25 1.66 20.59 39.94
C ALA A 25 2.70 20.73 41.07
N GLU A 26 3.32 19.61 41.44
CA GLU A 26 4.69 19.56 41.94
C GLU A 26 5.53 18.66 41.04
N LYS A 27 6.72 19.17 40.70
CA LYS A 27 7.77 18.50 39.94
C LYS A 27 8.67 17.71 40.89
N GLN A 28 9.21 16.58 40.44
CA GLN A 28 10.59 16.19 40.69
C GLN A 28 11.11 15.39 39.49
N GLU A 29 12.36 15.68 39.14
CA GLU A 29 13.05 15.33 37.90
C GLU A 29 14.15 14.30 38.21
N HIS A 30 14.52 13.53 37.18
CA HIS A 30 15.80 12.83 37.00
C HIS A 30 15.95 11.35 37.48
N GLU A 31 15.84 10.47 36.47
CA GLU A 31 16.70 9.32 36.13
C GLU A 31 16.79 8.08 37.03
N GLN A 32 16.25 6.97 36.51
CA GLN A 32 17.04 5.78 36.14
C GLN A 32 16.20 4.76 35.34
N SER A 33 16.76 4.30 34.22
CA SER A 33 16.32 3.20 33.38
C SER A 33 16.13 1.89 34.16
N PRO A 34 15.24 0.98 33.69
CA PRO A 34 15.75 -0.35 33.39
C PRO A 34 15.24 -0.89 32.04
N ASN A 35 16.22 -1.23 31.20
CA ASN A 35 16.15 -2.11 30.04
C ASN A 35 14.97 -3.10 30.05
N LYS A 36 13.96 -2.86 29.21
CA LYS A 36 13.20 -3.95 28.60
C LYS A 36 13.86 -4.27 27.27
N LYS A 37 14.70 -5.30 27.31
CA LYS A 37 15.27 -5.95 26.13
C LYS A 37 14.15 -6.21 25.12
N PRO A 38 14.31 -5.89 23.82
CA PRO A 38 13.48 -6.52 22.81
C PRO A 38 13.78 -8.02 22.87
N LYS A 39 12.79 -8.80 23.31
CA LYS A 39 12.74 -10.22 22.98
C LYS A 39 12.42 -10.25 21.50
N SER A 40 13.46 -10.40 20.68
CA SER A 40 13.33 -10.84 19.30
C SER A 40 12.71 -12.23 19.34
N GLU A 41 11.39 -12.31 19.17
CA GLU A 41 10.73 -13.54 18.76
C GLU A 41 10.75 -13.55 17.23
N ASP A 42 11.87 -14.05 16.73
CA ASP A 42 12.01 -14.64 15.40
C ASP A 42 11.01 -15.80 15.32
N ASN A 43 9.79 -15.52 14.88
CA ASN A 43 8.82 -16.54 14.48
C ASN A 43 8.94 -16.74 12.98
N ASN A 44 10.01 -17.43 12.62
CA ASN A 44 10.24 -18.08 11.35
C ASN A 44 9.18 -19.17 11.12
N ASN A 45 8.01 -18.81 10.59
CA ASN A 45 7.08 -19.78 10.04
C ASN A 45 7.41 -20.00 8.55
N ASN A 46 8.40 -20.87 8.35
CA ASN A 46 8.64 -21.57 7.09
C ASN A 46 7.49 -22.54 6.82
N ASN A 47 6.64 -22.23 5.84
CA ASN A 47 5.83 -23.22 5.12
C ASN A 47 5.25 -22.53 3.88
N GLY A 48 5.57 -22.81 2.63
CA GLY A 48 6.45 -23.77 2.00
C GLY A 48 6.08 -23.75 0.51
N ASN A 49 7.00 -23.39 -0.38
CA ASN A 49 6.90 -23.79 -1.78
C ASN A 49 8.27 -23.79 -2.48
N LYS A 50 8.81 -25.01 -2.62
CA LYS A 50 9.68 -25.54 -3.67
C LYS A 50 10.58 -24.56 -4.47
N SER A 51 11.75 -24.28 -3.89
CA SER A 51 13.08 -24.50 -4.48
C SER A 51 13.36 -24.05 -5.93
N ASN A 52 13.49 -22.74 -6.14
CA ASN A 52 14.75 -22.19 -6.65
C ASN A 52 15.49 -21.67 -5.42
N ASN A 53 16.62 -22.26 -5.02
CA ASN A 53 17.33 -21.88 -3.78
C ASN A 53 18.05 -20.52 -3.92
N LYS A 54 17.32 -19.47 -4.28
CA LYS A 54 17.79 -18.08 -4.29
C LYS A 54 17.79 -17.59 -2.83
N SER A 55 18.88 -16.97 -2.41
CA SER A 55 18.92 -16.38 -1.07
C SER A 55 18.00 -15.15 -1.01
N LEU A 56 17.58 -14.75 0.20
CA LEU A 56 16.78 -13.53 0.38
C LEU A 56 17.48 -12.31 -0.25
N THR A 57 18.81 -12.24 -0.15
CA THR A 57 19.60 -11.16 -0.76
C THR A 57 19.55 -11.18 -2.28
N ASP A 58 19.48 -12.37 -2.90
CA ASP A 58 19.36 -12.48 -4.35
C ASP A 58 17.98 -12.01 -4.81
N ILE A 59 16.90 -12.42 -4.13
CA ILE A 59 15.53 -11.99 -4.44
C ILE A 59 15.39 -10.46 -4.33
N VAL A 60 15.95 -9.87 -3.27
CA VAL A 60 15.94 -8.40 -3.08
C VAL A 60 16.70 -7.70 -4.21
N ALA A 61 17.86 -8.24 -4.63
CA ALA A 61 18.64 -7.67 -5.71
C ALA A 61 17.94 -7.79 -7.08
N GLU A 62 17.26 -8.92 -7.33
CA GLU A 62 16.46 -9.16 -8.52
C GLU A 62 15.30 -8.16 -8.60
N PHE A 63 14.56 -7.99 -7.51
CA PHE A 63 13.46 -7.01 -7.46
C PHE A 63 13.96 -5.57 -7.66
N ASP A 64 15.10 -5.19 -7.06
CA ASP A 64 15.70 -3.86 -7.26
C ASP A 64 16.14 -3.63 -8.72
N ASN A 65 16.72 -4.66 -9.36
CA ASN A 65 17.04 -4.61 -10.79
C ASN A 65 15.77 -4.44 -11.64
N PHE A 66 14.73 -5.23 -11.34
CA PHE A 66 13.45 -5.16 -12.02
C PHE A 66 12.82 -3.77 -11.92
N CYS A 67 12.80 -3.18 -10.72
CA CYS A 67 12.29 -1.82 -10.49
C CYS A 67 13.06 -0.77 -11.31
N LYS A 68 14.40 -0.85 -11.33
CA LYS A 68 15.23 0.08 -12.12
C LYS A 68 14.96 -0.04 -13.62
N THR A 69 14.93 -1.26 -14.14
CA THR A 69 14.69 -1.52 -15.57
C THR A 69 13.30 -1.05 -15.98
N THR A 70 12.27 -1.36 -15.16
CA THR A 70 10.90 -0.93 -15.40
C THR A 70 10.78 0.59 -15.44
N SER A 71 11.38 1.30 -14.48
CA SER A 71 11.36 2.77 -14.46
C SER A 71 12.14 3.43 -15.61
N GLN A 72 13.11 2.74 -16.20
CA GLN A 72 13.88 3.26 -17.34
C GLN A 72 13.16 3.06 -18.68
N HIS A 73 12.39 1.97 -18.81
CA HIS A 73 11.81 1.55 -20.09
C HIS A 73 10.30 1.76 -20.19
N LEU A 74 9.59 1.98 -19.09
CA LEU A 74 8.18 2.34 -19.09
C LEU A 74 7.96 3.76 -18.61
N SER A 75 7.18 4.51 -19.39
CA SER A 75 6.59 5.76 -18.92
C SER A 75 5.45 5.49 -17.94
N ILE A 76 5.14 6.48 -17.09
CA ILE A 76 4.01 6.39 -16.16
C ILE A 76 2.70 6.09 -16.88
N LYS A 77 2.49 6.67 -18.06
CA LYS A 77 1.30 6.40 -18.86
C LYS A 77 1.19 4.91 -19.22
N GLN A 78 2.29 4.32 -19.69
CA GLN A 78 2.35 2.89 -20.00
C GLN A 78 2.11 2.03 -18.76
N MET A 79 2.62 2.42 -17.60
CA MET A 79 2.35 1.71 -16.34
C MET A 79 0.86 1.75 -15.96
N ARG A 80 0.18 2.89 -16.18
CA ARG A 80 -1.28 2.98 -15.99
C ARG A 80 -2.04 2.08 -16.96
N ASP A 81 -1.64 2.05 -18.23
CA ASP A 81 -2.24 1.17 -19.25
C ASP A 81 -2.08 -0.32 -18.88
N ILE A 82 -0.93 -0.72 -18.32
CA ILE A 82 -0.69 -2.08 -17.82
C ILE A 82 -1.61 -2.41 -16.63
N LEU A 83 -1.74 -1.49 -15.66
CA LEU A 83 -2.63 -1.68 -14.51
C LEU A 83 -4.10 -1.85 -14.96
N GLU A 84 -4.57 -1.00 -15.87
CA GLU A 84 -5.94 -1.05 -16.39
C GLU A 84 -6.22 -2.36 -17.14
N ALA A 85 -5.27 -2.85 -17.94
CA ALA A 85 -5.39 -4.13 -18.64
C ALA A 85 -5.59 -5.34 -17.68
N ASN A 86 -5.20 -5.18 -16.42
CA ASN A 86 -5.29 -6.21 -15.38
C ASN A 86 -6.41 -5.94 -14.35
N ASN A 87 -7.27 -4.95 -14.58
CA ASN A 87 -8.27 -4.48 -13.61
C ASN A 87 -7.66 -4.07 -12.25
N ALA A 88 -6.39 -3.67 -12.24
CA ALA A 88 -5.74 -3.10 -11.08
C ALA A 88 -5.97 -1.59 -11.04
N ASP A 89 -5.94 -1.00 -9.84
CA ASP A 89 -6.20 0.42 -9.66
C ASP A 89 -5.04 1.26 -10.23
N SER A 90 -5.32 1.94 -11.34
CA SER A 90 -4.41 2.81 -12.09
C SER A 90 -4.51 4.29 -11.70
N SER A 91 -5.30 4.62 -10.66
CA SER A 91 -5.50 5.99 -10.17
C SER A 91 -4.38 6.47 -9.24
N GLY A 92 -4.48 7.71 -8.73
CA GLY A 92 -3.52 8.28 -7.80
C GLY A 92 -2.34 9.02 -8.45
N SER A 93 -1.36 9.39 -7.63
CA SER A 93 -0.14 10.09 -8.06
C SER A 93 0.79 9.15 -8.83
N ASP A 94 1.68 9.74 -9.61
CA ASP A 94 2.68 8.98 -10.37
C ASP A 94 3.59 8.15 -9.44
N ASP A 95 3.96 8.72 -8.29
CA ASP A 95 4.73 8.03 -7.24
C ASP A 95 4.03 6.81 -6.64
N ALA A 96 2.69 6.75 -6.68
CA ALA A 96 1.92 5.60 -6.22
C ALA A 96 1.73 4.55 -7.32
N VAL A 97 1.63 4.98 -8.57
CA VAL A 97 1.44 4.09 -9.74
C VAL A 97 2.68 3.22 -9.98
N VAL A 98 3.87 3.80 -9.90
CA VAL A 98 5.15 3.11 -10.17
C VAL A 98 5.32 1.85 -9.31
N PRO A 99 5.34 1.93 -7.96
CA PRO A 99 5.55 0.75 -7.11
C PRO A 99 4.41 -0.26 -7.22
N ARG A 100 3.18 0.20 -7.47
CA ARG A 100 2.02 -0.68 -7.66
C ARG A 100 2.13 -1.50 -8.94
N CYS A 101 2.52 -0.86 -10.05
CA CYS A 101 2.77 -1.54 -11.31
C CYS A 101 3.93 -2.53 -11.17
N GLN A 102 5.02 -2.15 -10.49
CA GLN A 102 6.17 -3.01 -10.28
C GLN A 102 5.85 -4.23 -9.41
N ASP A 103 5.12 -4.06 -8.29
CA ASP A 103 4.66 -5.16 -7.44
C ASP A 103 3.79 -6.13 -8.25
N MET A 104 2.82 -5.60 -8.99
CA MET A 104 1.93 -6.42 -9.82
C MET A 104 2.70 -7.19 -10.88
N MET A 105 3.64 -6.55 -11.57
CA MET A 105 4.41 -7.18 -12.65
C MET A 105 5.35 -8.28 -12.16
N PHE A 106 5.89 -8.12 -10.95
CA PHE A 106 6.87 -9.06 -10.39
C PHE A 106 6.22 -10.20 -9.58
N TYR A 107 5.22 -9.89 -8.75
CA TYR A 107 4.58 -10.87 -7.85
C TYR A 107 3.19 -11.34 -8.31
N GLY A 108 2.57 -10.67 -9.29
CA GLY A 108 1.23 -10.98 -9.78
C GLY A 108 0.13 -10.04 -9.27
N VAL A 109 -1.07 -10.16 -9.82
CA VAL A 109 -2.21 -9.28 -9.51
C VAL A 109 -2.74 -9.55 -8.10
N LEU A 110 -2.80 -8.50 -7.28
CA LEU A 110 -3.43 -8.54 -5.96
C LEU A 110 -4.95 -8.71 -6.11
N LYS A 111 -5.53 -9.60 -5.30
CA LYS A 111 -6.98 -9.66 -5.12
C LYS A 111 -7.43 -8.51 -4.22
N GLU A 112 -8.72 -8.19 -4.32
CA GLU A 112 -9.38 -7.26 -3.42
C GLU A 112 -9.31 -7.74 -1.95
N CYS A 113 -9.41 -6.80 -1.03
CA CYS A 113 -9.37 -7.07 0.40
C CYS A 113 -10.47 -8.07 0.78
N PRO A 114 -10.14 -9.19 1.45
CA PRO A 114 -11.11 -10.23 1.79
C PRO A 114 -12.16 -9.78 2.82
N ILE A 115 -11.97 -8.61 3.45
CA ILE A 115 -12.88 -8.08 4.47
C ILE A 115 -13.84 -7.04 3.89
N CYS A 116 -13.35 -6.10 3.08
CA CYS A 116 -14.16 -4.98 2.60
C CYS A 116 -14.19 -4.82 1.07
N GLY A 117 -13.48 -5.65 0.30
CA GLY A 117 -13.36 -5.49 -1.16
C GLY A 117 -12.52 -4.29 -1.62
N GLY A 118 -11.82 -3.62 -0.70
CA GLY A 118 -10.94 -2.49 -1.02
C GLY A 118 -9.60 -2.90 -1.64
N THR A 119 -8.89 -1.94 -2.22
CA THR A 119 -7.54 -2.13 -2.77
C THR A 119 -6.51 -2.34 -1.66
N LEU A 120 -5.53 -3.21 -1.92
CA LEU A 120 -4.35 -3.41 -1.08
C LEU A 120 -3.14 -2.71 -1.71
N HIS A 121 -2.30 -2.09 -0.89
CA HIS A 121 -0.99 -1.58 -1.32
C HIS A 121 0.08 -1.97 -0.31
N HIS A 122 1.33 -2.02 -0.75
CA HIS A 122 2.47 -2.30 0.12
C HIS A 122 3.00 -1.00 0.75
N ASP A 123 3.12 -0.95 2.08
CA ASP A 123 3.61 0.23 2.82
C ASP A 123 5.13 0.22 3.08
N GLY A 124 5.82 -0.83 2.65
CA GLY A 124 7.23 -1.09 2.91
C GLY A 124 7.48 -2.24 3.89
N HIS A 125 6.48 -2.60 4.70
CA HIS A 125 6.56 -3.72 5.64
C HIS A 125 5.47 -4.77 5.40
N ASN A 126 4.24 -4.33 5.13
CA ASN A 126 3.08 -5.20 4.94
C ASN A 126 2.19 -4.65 3.82
N TYR A 127 1.28 -5.48 3.32
CA TYR A 127 0.16 -5.02 2.52
C TYR A 127 -0.93 -4.48 3.44
N ILE A 128 -1.42 -3.27 3.18
CA ILE A 128 -2.45 -2.57 3.93
C ILE A 128 -3.63 -2.26 3.02
N CYS A 129 -4.84 -2.43 3.54
CA CYS A 129 -6.06 -2.05 2.84
C CYS A 129 -6.34 -0.54 2.94
N GLU A 130 -6.64 0.08 1.81
CA GLU A 130 -7.07 1.49 1.72
C GLU A 130 -8.60 1.65 1.70
N GLY A 131 -9.34 0.54 1.77
CA GLY A 131 -10.79 0.55 1.74
C GLY A 131 -11.43 1.11 3.02
N SER A 132 -12.73 1.34 2.97
CA SER A 132 -13.54 1.76 4.10
C SER A 132 -14.76 0.86 4.30
N TYR A 133 -15.19 0.70 5.55
CA TYR A 133 -16.46 0.03 5.85
C TYR A 133 -17.64 0.99 5.68
N SER A 134 -17.40 2.27 5.96
CA SER A 134 -18.37 3.37 5.83
C SER A 134 -17.64 4.71 5.80
N GLU A 135 -18.40 5.80 5.66
CA GLU A 135 -17.88 7.18 5.75
C GLU A 135 -17.20 7.52 7.08
N TRP A 136 -17.43 6.71 8.13
CA TRP A 136 -16.91 6.96 9.47
C TRP A 136 -15.83 5.97 9.91
N SER A 137 -15.50 4.95 9.10
CA SER A 137 -14.58 3.89 9.52
C SER A 137 -13.82 3.28 8.34
N THR A 138 -12.49 3.30 8.42
CA THR A 138 -11.59 2.67 7.44
C THR A 138 -11.35 1.21 7.77
N CYS A 139 -10.98 0.43 6.74
CA CYS A 139 -10.53 -0.93 6.92
C CYS A 139 -9.17 -0.96 7.60
N THR A 140 -8.96 -1.91 8.50
CA THR A 140 -7.69 -2.09 9.23
C THR A 140 -6.99 -3.40 8.86
N TYR A 141 -7.38 -4.00 7.75
CA TYR A 141 -6.79 -5.25 7.27
C TYR A 141 -5.34 -5.01 6.85
N SER A 142 -4.44 -5.87 7.33
CA SER A 142 -3.03 -5.89 6.96
C SER A 142 -2.50 -7.32 6.93
N THR A 143 -1.60 -7.62 6.00
CA THR A 143 -1.02 -8.96 5.80
C THR A 143 0.37 -8.89 5.18
N ASN A 144 1.22 -9.88 5.45
CA ASN A 144 2.49 -10.08 4.74
C ASN A 144 2.31 -10.94 3.47
N ASP A 145 1.24 -11.72 3.43
CA ASP A 145 0.92 -12.63 2.33
C ASP A 145 -0.47 -12.28 1.81
N PRO A 146 -0.57 -11.32 0.86
CA PRO A 146 -1.84 -10.89 0.32
C PRO A 146 -2.38 -11.93 -0.67
N PRO A 147 -3.71 -12.10 -0.75
CA PRO A 147 -4.30 -12.99 -1.74
C PRO A 147 -3.99 -12.47 -3.16
N ARG A 148 -3.48 -13.34 -4.03
CA ARG A 148 -3.19 -13.02 -5.44
C ARG A 148 -4.03 -13.87 -6.40
N THR A 149 -4.20 -13.37 -7.62
CA THR A 149 -4.87 -14.08 -8.71
C THR A 149 -3.87 -14.98 -9.43
N GLU A 150 -4.30 -16.21 -9.74
CA GLU A 150 -3.48 -17.20 -10.47
C GLU A 150 -3.44 -16.92 -11.99
N GLU A 151 -4.27 -15.98 -12.46
CA GLU A 151 -4.31 -15.58 -13.85
C GLU A 151 -3.00 -14.89 -14.26
N PRO A 152 -2.44 -15.24 -15.45
CA PRO A 152 -1.30 -14.55 -15.99
C PRO A 152 -1.58 -13.06 -16.22
N ILE A 153 -0.60 -12.22 -15.93
CA ILE A 153 -0.68 -10.77 -16.13
C ILE A 153 -0.88 -10.46 -17.63
N LYS A 154 -1.83 -9.61 -17.96
CA LYS A 154 -2.08 -9.17 -19.33
C LYS A 154 -1.13 -8.01 -19.64
N TYR A 155 -0.33 -8.14 -20.68
CA TYR A 155 0.59 -7.09 -21.12
C TYR A 155 0.13 -6.51 -22.46
N PRO A 156 0.03 -5.18 -22.57
CA PRO A 156 -0.14 -4.51 -23.86
C PRO A 156 1.06 -4.74 -24.79
N ASP A 157 0.86 -4.59 -26.09
CA ASP A 157 1.84 -4.90 -27.14
C ASP A 157 3.22 -4.23 -26.93
N PHE A 158 3.24 -2.98 -26.43
CA PHE A 158 4.49 -2.24 -26.23
C PHE A 158 5.44 -2.87 -25.18
N VAL A 159 4.94 -3.72 -24.28
CA VAL A 159 5.77 -4.39 -23.27
C VAL A 159 6.59 -5.50 -23.93
N GLN A 160 6.03 -6.18 -24.94
CA GLN A 160 6.67 -7.30 -25.63
C GLN A 160 7.91 -6.85 -26.41
N ASP A 161 7.89 -5.61 -26.91
CA ASP A 161 8.99 -5.00 -27.66
C ASP A 161 10.10 -4.40 -26.77
N SER A 162 9.94 -4.46 -25.45
CA SER A 162 10.84 -3.81 -24.49
C SER A 162 11.84 -4.79 -23.86
N PRO A 163 13.00 -4.32 -23.38
CA PRO A 163 13.96 -5.13 -22.61
C PRO A 163 13.38 -5.72 -21.32
N ILE A 164 12.20 -5.28 -20.89
CA ILE A 164 11.48 -5.82 -19.73
C ILE A 164 10.87 -7.20 -20.06
N SER A 165 10.60 -7.48 -21.34
CA SER A 165 10.02 -8.76 -21.78
C SER A 165 10.87 -9.96 -21.33
N ASP A 166 12.19 -9.86 -21.46
CA ASP A 166 13.12 -10.92 -21.04
C ASP A 166 13.06 -11.16 -19.52
N LEU A 167 12.99 -10.09 -18.72
CA LEU A 167 12.87 -10.19 -17.25
C LEU A 167 11.53 -10.80 -16.83
N LEU A 168 10.45 -10.48 -17.55
CA LEU A 168 9.12 -11.03 -17.31
C LEU A 168 9.05 -12.52 -17.69
N MET A 169 9.73 -12.94 -18.76
CA MET A 169 9.82 -14.34 -19.15
C MET A 169 10.65 -15.16 -18.17
N GLU A 170 11.73 -14.62 -17.60
CA GLU A 170 12.52 -15.34 -16.60
C GLU A 170 11.72 -15.68 -15.33
N HIS A 171 10.72 -14.87 -15.01
CA HIS A 171 9.88 -15.04 -13.82
C HIS A 171 8.54 -15.75 -14.13
N ARG A 172 8.22 -15.95 -15.41
CA ARG A 172 7.08 -16.74 -15.88
C ARG A 172 7.54 -18.14 -16.27
N ASP A 173 7.07 -19.12 -15.51
CA ASP A 173 6.92 -20.55 -15.85
C ASP A 173 7.97 -21.56 -15.32
N PRO A 174 7.52 -22.81 -14.96
CA PRO A 174 6.35 -23.50 -15.55
C PRO A 174 5.49 -24.36 -14.61
N GLU A 175 4.22 -24.02 -14.35
CA GLU A 175 3.14 -25.00 -14.11
C GLU A 175 1.79 -24.35 -14.47
N GLY A 176 1.40 -24.41 -15.76
CA GLY A 176 0.15 -23.79 -16.20
C GLY A 176 -0.33 -24.08 -17.63
N GLU A 177 0.49 -24.68 -18.50
CA GLU A 177 -0.01 -25.22 -19.77
C GLU A 177 -0.79 -26.52 -19.52
N THR A 178 -2.08 -26.39 -19.23
CA THR A 178 -3.00 -27.50 -19.43
C THR A 178 -3.22 -27.68 -20.93
N GLU A 179 -2.47 -28.61 -21.52
CA GLU A 179 -2.82 -29.22 -22.80
C GLU A 179 -4.17 -29.95 -22.66
N GLU A 180 -5.30 -29.28 -22.88
CA GLU A 180 -6.56 -29.95 -23.19
C GLU A 180 -7.07 -29.52 -24.56
N GLY A 181 -6.44 -30.12 -25.56
CA GLY A 181 -6.77 -29.89 -26.97
C GLY A 181 -6.47 -31.09 -27.88
N TYR A 182 -6.62 -32.33 -27.40
CA TYR A 182 -6.57 -33.50 -28.29
C TYR A 182 -7.92 -34.23 -28.37
N THR A 183 -8.54 -34.04 -29.53
CA THR A 183 -9.66 -34.83 -30.05
C THR A 183 -9.37 -36.34 -29.98
N VAL A 184 -10.25 -37.11 -29.36
CA VAL A 184 -10.39 -38.54 -29.64
C VAL A 184 -11.62 -38.75 -30.51
N LYS A 185 -11.39 -38.96 -31.80
CA LYS A 185 -12.32 -39.67 -32.68
C LYS A 185 -12.16 -41.17 -32.42
N ARG A 186 -13.22 -41.85 -31.96
CA ARG A 186 -13.59 -43.20 -32.37
C ARG A 186 -15.10 -43.38 -32.26
#